data_AF-A0A969SDP5-F1
#
_entry.id   AF-A0A969SDP5-F1
#
_cell.length_a   1.000
_cell.length_b   1.000
_cell.length_c   1.000
_cell.angle_alpha   90.00
_cell.angle_beta   90.00
_cell.angle_gamma   90.00
#
_symmetry.space_group_name_H-M   'P 1'
#
loop_
_entity.id
_entity.type
_entity.pdbx_description
1 polymer ?
#
loop_
_entity_poly.entity_id
_entity_poly.type
_entity_poly.pdbx_seq_one_letter_code
_entity_poly.pdbx_strand_id
1 'polypeptide(L)'
;MNKGQLYTTPQAAKETGIPEGTIRSWLSRYPGLFVSDVHIIIEESGRKMWTTEGIELLRSRSDSEGVSRSSETENATETDATFNASSEILEPLLDEASTQLALEFFRQLPTRTAARIRAMINSPTPEERVLVSESMKGAIATGVTYLLPQNSETRRLAG
;
A
#
# COMPACT_ATOMS: atom_id res chain seq x y z
N MET A 1 7.05 -25.77 4.62
CA MET A 1 7.70 -24.67 3.90
C MET A 1 8.39 -25.26 2.69
N ASN A 2 7.88 -25.01 1.49
CA ASN A 2 8.62 -25.36 0.27
C ASN A 2 9.93 -24.60 0.34
N LYS A 3 11.06 -25.33 0.45
CA LYS A 3 12.38 -24.74 0.21
C LYS A 3 12.41 -24.44 -1.29
N GLY A 4 11.90 -23.26 -1.65
CA GLY A 4 12.00 -22.75 -3.02
C GLY A 4 13.46 -22.84 -3.44
N GLN A 5 13.70 -23.28 -4.67
CA GLN A 5 15.05 -23.46 -5.16
C GLN A 5 15.76 -22.09 -5.15
N LEU A 6 16.90 -22.02 -4.48
CA LEU A 6 17.70 -20.80 -4.39
C LEU A 6 18.86 -20.87 -5.37
N TYR A 7 19.02 -19.81 -6.13
CA TYR A 7 20.01 -19.70 -7.18
C TYR A 7 21.06 -18.66 -6.78
N THR A 8 22.32 -19.03 -6.84
CA THR A 8 23.40 -18.04 -6.76
C THR A 8 23.38 -17.13 -7.99
N THR A 9 23.94 -15.91 -7.95
CA THR A 9 24.00 -15.05 -9.15
C THR A 9 24.59 -15.75 -10.39
N PRO A 10 25.65 -16.57 -10.29
CA PRO A 10 26.13 -17.38 -11.42
C PRO A 10 25.12 -18.41 -11.93
N GLN A 11 24.34 -19.03 -11.05
CA GLN A 11 23.27 -19.95 -11.45
C GLN A 11 22.11 -19.19 -12.09
N ALA A 12 21.72 -18.05 -11.53
CA ALA A 12 20.69 -17.18 -12.10
C ALA A 12 21.06 -16.73 -13.52
N ALA A 13 22.33 -16.42 -13.77
CA ALA A 13 22.83 -16.09 -15.10
C ALA A 13 22.70 -17.26 -16.10
N LYS A 14 22.96 -18.50 -15.66
CA LYS A 14 22.76 -19.70 -16.49
C LYS A 14 21.28 -19.96 -16.79
N GLU A 15 20.42 -19.79 -15.80
CA GLU A 15 18.98 -20.05 -15.90
C GLU A 15 18.21 -19.01 -16.73
N THR A 16 18.72 -17.78 -16.77
CA THR A 16 18.10 -16.66 -17.49
C THR A 16 18.81 -16.35 -18.81
N GLY A 17 20.07 -16.78 -18.98
CA GLY A 17 20.92 -16.39 -20.10
C GLY A 17 21.46 -14.96 -19.98
N ILE A 18 21.24 -14.28 -18.86
CA ILE A 18 21.64 -12.90 -18.63
C ILE A 18 23.05 -12.88 -18.00
N PRO A 19 24.00 -12.07 -18.50
CA PRO A 19 25.33 -11.98 -17.92
C PRO A 19 25.28 -11.58 -16.43
N GLU A 20 26.13 -12.18 -15.60
CA GLU A 20 26.16 -11.90 -14.15
C GLU A 20 26.38 -10.41 -13.84
N GLY A 21 27.19 -9.74 -14.67
CA GLY A 21 27.44 -8.30 -14.57
C GLY A 21 26.16 -7.48 -14.74
N THR A 22 25.30 -7.86 -15.69
CA THR A 22 24.01 -7.22 -15.94
C THR A 22 23.07 -7.43 -14.76
N ILE A 23 22.97 -8.66 -14.24
CA ILE A 23 22.16 -8.97 -13.05
C ILE A 23 22.60 -8.11 -11.84
N ARG A 24 23.91 -8.00 -11.60
CA ARG A 24 24.46 -7.15 -10.52
C ARG A 24 24.19 -5.67 -10.78
N SER A 25 24.32 -5.22 -12.02
CA SER A 25 24.05 -3.84 -12.43
C SER A 25 22.59 -3.48 -12.19
N TRP A 26 21.65 -4.33 -12.60
CA TRP A 26 20.22 -4.10 -12.38
C TRP A 26 19.86 -4.00 -10.89
N LEU A 27 20.43 -4.88 -10.07
CA LEU A 27 20.22 -4.83 -8.63
C LEU A 27 20.73 -3.52 -8.00
N SER A 28 21.82 -2.96 -8.52
CA SER A 28 22.39 -1.71 -8.02
C SER A 28 21.70 -0.47 -8.57
N ARG A 29 21.29 -0.49 -9.85
CA ARG A 29 20.74 0.68 -10.55
C ARG A 29 19.25 0.89 -10.30
N TYR A 30 18.51 -0.15 -9.94
CA TYR A 30 17.06 -0.10 -9.73
C TYR A 30 16.68 -0.58 -8.32
N PRO A 31 16.98 0.22 -7.28
CA PRO A 31 16.58 -0.10 -5.91
C PRO A 31 15.05 -0.14 -5.82
N GLY A 32 14.50 -1.26 -5.35
CA GLY A 32 13.05 -1.48 -5.24
C GLY A 32 12.46 -2.40 -6.32
N LEU A 33 13.18 -2.64 -7.43
CA LEU A 33 12.75 -3.63 -8.43
C LEU A 33 12.77 -5.05 -7.84
N PHE A 34 13.82 -5.36 -7.08
CA PHE A 34 13.97 -6.65 -6.43
C PHE A 34 13.69 -6.50 -4.93
N VAL A 35 12.55 -7.05 -4.50
CA VAL A 35 12.14 -7.09 -3.09
C VAL A 35 12.88 -8.20 -2.34
N SER A 36 13.46 -7.86 -1.18
CA SER A 36 14.09 -8.83 -0.28
C SER A 36 13.08 -9.85 0.25
N ASP A 37 13.52 -11.09 0.48
CA ASP A 37 12.71 -12.24 0.92
C ASP A 37 11.65 -12.72 -0.08
N VAL A 38 11.41 -11.97 -1.16
CA VAL A 38 10.53 -12.37 -2.28
C VAL A 38 11.35 -12.76 -3.49
N HIS A 39 12.22 -11.88 -3.98
CA HIS A 39 13.03 -12.08 -5.18
C HIS A 39 14.49 -12.41 -4.85
N ILE A 40 15.01 -11.84 -3.76
CA ILE A 40 16.39 -12.00 -3.32
C ILE A 40 16.42 -12.28 -1.82
N ILE A 41 17.14 -13.33 -1.43
CA ILE A 41 17.49 -13.63 -0.05
C ILE A 41 18.95 -13.23 0.16
N ILE A 42 19.22 -12.39 1.15
CA ILE A 42 20.58 -12.02 1.55
C ILE A 42 20.93 -12.89 2.75
N GLU A 43 21.83 -13.85 2.56
CA GLU A 43 22.34 -14.68 3.66
C GLU A 43 23.10 -13.81 4.67
N GLU A 44 23.24 -14.30 5.91
CA GLU A 44 24.04 -13.64 6.96
C GLU A 44 25.50 -13.40 6.54
N SER A 45 26.00 -14.20 5.59
CA SER A 45 27.31 -14.05 4.95
C SER A 45 27.42 -12.84 3.99
N GLY A 46 26.31 -12.15 3.73
CA GLY A 46 26.19 -11.11 2.69
C GLY A 46 26.01 -11.67 1.28
N ARG A 47 25.93 -13.00 1.12
CA ARG A 47 25.71 -13.63 -0.18
C ARG A 47 24.27 -13.42 -0.63
N LYS A 48 24.12 -12.99 -1.88
CA LYS A 48 22.82 -12.77 -2.52
C LYS A 48 22.38 -14.04 -3.25
N MET A 49 21.23 -14.54 -2.86
CA MET A 49 20.58 -15.72 -3.41
C MET A 49 19.26 -15.30 -4.07
N TRP A 50 18.98 -15.84 -5.25
CA TRP A 50 17.80 -15.53 -6.04
C TRP A 50 16.76 -16.60 -5.83
N THR A 51 15.52 -16.19 -5.60
CA THR A 51 14.38 -17.10 -5.55
C THR A 51 13.88 -17.41 -6.96
N THR A 52 12.97 -18.37 -7.09
CA THR A 52 12.26 -18.65 -8.35
C THR A 52 11.56 -17.42 -8.90
N GLU A 53 10.88 -16.65 -8.04
CA GLU A 53 10.23 -15.39 -8.41
C GLU A 53 11.23 -14.36 -8.93
N GLY A 54 12.42 -14.29 -8.32
CA GLY A 54 13.51 -13.44 -8.80
C GLY A 54 14.02 -13.85 -10.18
N ILE A 55 14.09 -15.14 -10.47
CA ILE A 55 14.47 -15.66 -11.80
C ILE A 55 13.42 -15.31 -12.85
N GLU A 56 12.14 -15.45 -12.53
CA GLU A 56 11.05 -15.11 -13.45
C GLU A 56 11.02 -13.62 -13.78
N LEU A 57 11.23 -12.76 -12.77
CA LEU A 57 11.35 -11.31 -12.96
C LEU A 57 12.56 -10.92 -13.81
N LEU A 58 13.68 -11.65 -13.67
CA LEU A 58 14.85 -11.46 -14.52
C LEU A 58 14.54 -11.78 -16.00
N ARG A 59 13.80 -12.87 -16.27
CA ARG A 59 13.38 -13.25 -17.63
C ARG A 59 12.42 -12.25 -18.24
N SER A 60 11.39 -11.82 -17.49
CA SER A 60 10.44 -10.83 -18.02
C SER A 60 11.11 -9.52 -18.41
N ARG A 61 12.20 -9.15 -17.70
CA ARG A 61 12.98 -7.96 -18.00
C ARG A 61 13.89 -8.12 -19.22
N SER A 62 14.52 -9.28 -19.42
CA SER A 62 15.30 -9.51 -20.64
C SER A 62 14.43 -9.42 -21.89
N ASP A 63 13.19 -9.87 -21.78
CA ASP A 63 12.23 -9.85 -22.89
C ASP A 63 11.71 -8.43 -23.16
N SER A 64 11.53 -7.60 -22.13
CA SER A 64 11.09 -6.19 -22.28
C SER A 64 12.19 -5.26 -22.80
N GLU A 65 13.46 -5.50 -22.46
CA GLU A 65 14.60 -4.68 -22.94
C GLU A 65 15.19 -5.17 -24.27
N GLY A 66 14.50 -6.08 -24.98
CA GLY A 66 14.94 -6.51 -26.31
C GLY A 66 16.31 -7.19 -26.31
N VAL A 67 16.70 -7.83 -25.20
CA VAL A 67 17.91 -8.65 -25.13
C VAL A 67 17.64 -10.00 -25.83
N SER A 68 17.31 -9.92 -27.11
CA SER A 68 17.20 -11.07 -27.99
C SER A 68 18.58 -11.63 -28.28
N ARG A 69 18.88 -12.76 -27.63
CA ARG A 69 19.69 -13.89 -28.11
C ARG A 69 20.53 -13.66 -29.40
N SER A 70 21.60 -12.89 -29.30
CA SER A 70 22.74 -12.88 -30.23
C SER A 70 23.78 -11.93 -29.63
N SER A 71 24.91 -12.45 -29.14
CA SER A 71 26.17 -12.52 -29.88
C SER A 71 26.90 -11.16 -29.91
N GLU A 72 28.16 -11.24 -29.49
CA GLU A 72 29.25 -10.28 -29.60
C GLU A 72 29.10 -8.82 -29.12
N THR A 73 30.11 -8.44 -28.33
CA THR A 73 30.67 -7.09 -28.19
C THR A 73 30.46 -6.20 -29.40
N GLU A 74 29.82 -5.04 -29.22
CA GLU A 74 30.14 -3.79 -29.93
C GLU A 74 29.45 -2.59 -29.26
N ASN A 75 30.15 -1.46 -29.28
CA ASN A 75 29.78 -0.19 -28.64
C ASN A 75 28.34 0.23 -28.96
N ALA A 76 27.48 0.35 -27.95
CA ALA A 76 26.19 1.00 -28.07
C ALA A 76 26.20 2.31 -27.26
N THR A 77 26.46 3.38 -28.00
CA THR A 77 26.23 4.78 -27.65
C THR A 77 24.87 4.97 -26.98
N GLU A 78 24.85 5.80 -25.94
CA GLU A 78 23.66 6.34 -25.29
C GLU A 78 22.56 6.65 -26.30
N THR A 79 21.46 5.91 -26.23
CA THR A 79 20.16 6.39 -26.68
C THR A 79 19.22 6.28 -25.49
N ASP A 80 19.10 7.42 -24.82
CA ASP A 80 18.14 7.77 -23.78
C ASP A 80 16.71 7.75 -24.35
N ALA A 81 16.19 6.56 -24.63
CA ALA A 81 14.93 6.42 -25.35
C ALA A 81 14.15 5.14 -25.01
N THR A 82 13.99 4.77 -23.73
CA THR A 82 12.94 3.78 -23.37
C THR A 82 12.51 3.77 -21.89
N PHE A 83 12.60 4.88 -21.16
CA PHE A 83 12.04 4.98 -19.79
C PHE A 83 10.69 5.72 -19.71
N ASN A 84 10.04 6.04 -20.84
CA ASN A 84 8.74 6.73 -20.88
C ASN A 84 7.52 5.79 -21.04
N ALA A 85 7.68 4.56 -21.52
CA ALA A 85 6.52 3.68 -21.75
C ALA A 85 5.90 3.15 -20.43
N SER A 86 6.71 3.01 -19.38
CA SER A 86 6.25 2.52 -18.08
C SER A 86 5.51 3.59 -17.28
N SER A 87 5.96 4.85 -17.32
CA SER A 87 5.28 5.95 -16.62
C SER A 87 3.95 6.30 -17.28
N GLU A 88 3.89 6.27 -18.62
CA GLU A 88 2.70 6.67 -19.38
C GLU A 88 1.55 5.64 -19.29
N ILE A 89 1.84 4.39 -18.92
CA ILE A 89 0.83 3.34 -18.66
C ILE A 89 0.54 3.20 -17.15
N LEU A 90 1.55 3.38 -16.29
CA LEU A 90 1.37 3.26 -14.84
C LEU A 90 0.64 4.46 -14.24
N GLU A 91 0.88 5.70 -14.71
CA GLU A 91 0.16 6.88 -14.23
C GLU A 91 -1.36 6.77 -14.42
N PRO A 92 -1.90 6.43 -15.62
CA PRO A 92 -3.35 6.27 -15.77
C PRO A 92 -3.91 5.09 -14.97
N LEU A 93 -3.16 4.00 -14.80
CA LEU A 93 -3.59 2.89 -13.93
C LEU A 93 -3.58 3.27 -12.44
N LEU A 94 -2.64 4.11 -12.01
CA LEU A 94 -2.56 4.63 -10.65
C LEU A 94 -3.68 5.64 -10.38
N ASP A 95 -3.99 6.49 -11.36
CA ASP A 95 -5.10 7.44 -11.32
C ASP A 95 -6.45 6.71 -11.30
N GLU A 96 -6.62 5.68 -12.12
CA GLU A 96 -7.82 4.86 -12.10
C GLU A 96 -7.97 4.09 -10.78
N ALA A 97 -6.89 3.52 -10.26
CA ALA A 97 -6.91 2.83 -8.97
C ALA A 97 -7.18 3.80 -7.79
N SER A 98 -6.60 5.00 -7.82
CA SER A 98 -6.78 6.01 -6.78
C SER A 98 -8.20 6.59 -6.78
N THR A 99 -8.79 6.80 -7.96
CA THR A 99 -10.17 7.24 -8.10
C THR A 99 -11.16 6.16 -7.66
N GLN A 100 -10.93 4.89 -8.00
CA GLN A 100 -11.73 3.77 -7.49
C GLN A 100 -11.62 3.64 -5.96
N LEU A 101 -10.42 3.80 -5.41
CA LEU A 101 -10.20 3.78 -3.96
C LEU A 101 -10.90 4.96 -3.26
N ALA A 102 -10.86 6.16 -3.85
CA ALA A 102 -11.59 7.32 -3.35
C ALA A 102 -13.11 7.06 -3.37
N LEU A 103 -13.65 6.50 -4.45
CA LEU A 103 -15.08 6.17 -4.55
C LEU A 103 -15.52 5.16 -3.49
N GLU A 104 -14.74 4.09 -3.27
CA GLU A 104 -15.00 3.13 -2.19
C GLU A 104 -14.88 3.77 -0.81
N PHE A 105 -13.90 4.66 -0.61
CA PHE A 105 -13.78 5.44 0.62
C PHE A 105 -15.04 6.29 0.87
N PHE A 106 -15.55 6.97 -0.16
CA PHE A 106 -16.78 7.77 -0.08
C PHE A 106 -18.01 6.90 0.18
N ARG A 107 -18.14 5.74 -0.47
CA ARG A 107 -19.23 4.77 -0.22
C ARG A 107 -19.27 4.31 1.23
N GLN A 108 -18.10 4.14 1.85
CA GLN A 108 -17.98 3.66 3.23
C GLN A 108 -18.05 4.78 4.28
N LEU A 109 -18.17 6.06 3.89
CA LEU A 109 -18.26 7.17 4.83
C LEU A 109 -19.31 6.98 5.93
N PRO A 110 -20.57 6.58 5.65
CA PRO A 110 -21.58 6.45 6.70
C PRO A 110 -21.15 5.45 7.79
N THR A 111 -20.61 4.31 7.38
CA THR A 111 -20.13 3.25 8.27
C THR A 111 -18.90 3.68 9.05
N ARG A 112 -17.97 4.39 8.41
CA ARG A 112 -16.76 4.93 9.05
C ARG A 112 -17.09 6.02 10.06
N THR A 113 -18.03 6.90 9.74
CA THR A 113 -18.51 7.94 10.65
C THR A 113 -19.14 7.32 11.88
N ALA A 114 -20.00 6.29 11.72
CA ALA A 114 -20.58 5.57 12.85
C ALA A 114 -19.51 4.85 13.70
N ALA A 115 -18.53 4.21 13.07
CA ALA A 115 -17.41 3.58 13.77
C ALA A 115 -16.55 4.62 14.52
N ARG A 116 -16.30 5.78 13.92
CA ARG A 116 -15.56 6.88 14.55
C ARG A 116 -16.31 7.44 15.75
N ILE A 117 -17.62 7.66 15.64
CA ILE A 117 -18.45 8.10 16.77
C ILE A 117 -18.38 7.09 17.93
N ARG A 118 -18.50 5.78 17.64
CA ARG A 118 -18.34 4.74 18.67
C ARG A 118 -16.94 4.78 19.31
N ALA A 119 -15.90 4.96 18.51
CA ALA A 119 -14.54 5.08 19.02
C ALA A 119 -14.36 6.32 19.91
N MET A 120 -14.92 7.47 19.52
CA MET A 120 -14.91 8.69 20.32
C MET A 120 -15.64 8.51 21.66
N ILE A 121 -16.73 7.74 21.69
CA ILE A 121 -17.46 7.46 22.94
C ILE A 121 -16.63 6.52 23.85
N ASN A 122 -16.04 5.47 23.28
CA ASN A 122 -15.37 4.42 24.05
C ASN A 122 -13.92 4.76 24.43
N SER A 123 -13.23 5.55 23.62
CA SER A 123 -11.80 5.86 23.76
C SER A 123 -11.46 7.21 23.09
N PRO A 124 -11.97 8.34 23.62
CA PRO A 124 -11.72 9.65 23.05
C PRO A 124 -10.26 10.10 23.20
N THR A 125 -9.75 10.75 22.17
CA THR A 125 -8.50 11.53 22.28
C THR A 125 -8.69 12.72 23.24
N PRO A 126 -7.61 13.35 23.74
CA PRO A 126 -7.72 14.47 24.67
C PRO A 126 -8.60 15.64 24.15
N GLU A 127 -8.50 15.95 22.86
CA GLU A 127 -9.29 17.00 22.22
C GLU A 127 -10.78 16.61 22.09
N GLU A 128 -11.05 15.34 21.80
CA GLU A 128 -12.40 14.81 21.62
C GLU A 128 -13.18 14.69 22.93
N ARG A 129 -12.50 14.60 24.08
CA ARG A 129 -13.14 14.53 25.40
C ARG A 129 -14.04 15.74 25.66
N VAL A 130 -13.61 16.93 25.26
CA VAL A 130 -14.38 18.17 25.44
C VAL A 130 -15.67 18.08 24.65
N LEU A 131 -15.58 17.77 23.35
CA LEU A 131 -16.71 17.61 22.44
C LEU A 131 -17.71 16.55 22.90
N VAL A 132 -17.23 15.38 23.33
CA VAL A 132 -18.08 14.30 23.85
C VAL A 132 -18.80 14.75 25.12
N SER A 133 -18.11 15.45 26.02
CA SER A 133 -18.70 15.91 27.29
C SER A 133 -19.78 16.98 27.09
N GLU A 134 -19.58 17.91 26.15
CA GLU A 134 -20.55 18.95 25.80
C GLU A 134 -21.78 18.34 25.11
N SER A 135 -21.55 17.43 24.17
CA SER A 135 -22.62 16.70 23.47
C SER A 135 -23.46 15.88 24.45
N MET A 136 -22.83 15.21 25.41
CA MET A 136 -23.53 14.43 26.43
C MET A 136 -24.38 15.32 27.35
N LYS A 137 -23.85 16.47 27.78
CA LYS A 137 -24.62 17.46 28.58
C LYS A 137 -25.82 17.99 27.79
N GLY A 138 -25.64 18.32 26.51
CA GLY A 138 -26.72 18.79 25.63
C GLY A 138 -27.80 17.72 25.41
N ALA A 139 -27.40 16.46 25.21
CA ALA A 139 -28.33 15.33 25.06
C ALA A 139 -29.14 15.09 26.34
N ILE A 140 -28.49 15.18 27.52
CA ILE A 140 -29.16 15.07 28.81
C ILE A 140 -30.15 16.23 29.00
N ALA A 141 -29.75 17.48 28.73
CA ALA A 141 -30.63 18.64 28.88
C ALA A 141 -31.85 18.56 27.95
N THR A 142 -31.65 18.12 26.71
CA THR A 142 -32.72 17.89 25.75
C THR A 142 -33.66 16.78 26.23
N GLY A 143 -33.11 15.63 26.64
CA GLY A 143 -33.89 14.52 27.18
C GLY A 143 -34.68 14.90 28.43
N VAL A 144 -34.09 15.69 29.32
CA VAL A 144 -34.76 16.25 30.51
C VAL A 144 -35.90 17.19 30.11
N THR A 145 -35.75 17.96 29.03
CA THR A 145 -36.80 18.84 28.51
C THR A 145 -37.99 18.05 27.95
N TYR A 146 -37.76 16.87 27.35
CA TYR A 146 -38.83 15.98 26.88
C TYR A 146 -39.47 15.14 28.01
N LEU A 147 -38.72 14.84 29.07
CA LEU A 147 -39.17 14.02 30.20
C LEU A 147 -39.83 14.83 31.33
N LEU A 148 -39.51 16.12 31.45
CA LEU A 148 -40.28 17.05 32.26
C LEU A 148 -41.46 17.50 31.41
N PRO A 149 -42.69 17.02 31.67
CA PRO A 149 -43.84 17.58 30.98
C PRO A 149 -43.87 19.08 31.29
N GLN A 150 -44.24 19.90 30.31
CA GLN A 150 -44.51 21.34 30.48
C GLN A 150 -45.71 21.63 31.43
N ASN A 151 -46.04 20.70 32.34
CA ASN A 151 -47.11 20.75 33.31
C ASN A 151 -46.57 21.00 34.71
N SER A 152 -45.69 22.00 34.84
CA SER A 152 -45.53 22.72 36.12
C SER A 152 -46.56 23.84 36.27
N GLU A 153 -47.67 23.81 35.54
CA GLU A 153 -48.92 24.42 36.01
C GLU A 153 -49.42 23.64 37.22
N THR A 154 -48.84 23.97 38.38
CA THR A 154 -49.58 24.31 39.59
C THR A 154 -51.05 23.84 39.63
N ARG A 155 -51.26 22.53 39.73
CA ARG A 155 -52.43 21.99 40.46
C ARG A 155 -52.20 22.30 41.95
N ARG A 156 -52.33 23.58 42.31
CA ARG A 156 -52.66 23.97 43.68
C ARG A 156 -53.97 23.26 43.97
N LEU A 157 -53.88 22.27 44.84
CA LEU A 157 -55.02 21.67 45.51
C LEU A 157 -55.83 22.81 46.13
N ALA A 158 -56.90 23.20 45.45
CA ALA A 158 -58.04 23.83 46.08
C ALA A 158 -58.73 22.70 46.86
N GLY A 159 -58.52 22.70 48.17
CA GLY A 159 -59.04 21.74 49.13
C GLY A 159 -58.54 22.10 50.51
#